data_AF-A0A928K384-F1
#
_entry.id   AF-A0A928K384-F1
#
_cell.length_a   1.000
_cell.length_b   1.000
_cell.length_c   1.000
_cell.angle_alpha   90.00
_cell.angle_beta   90.00
_cell.angle_gamma   90.00
#
_symmetry.space_group_name_H-M   'P 1'
#
loop_
_entity.id
_entity.type
_entity.pdbx_description
1 polymer ?
#
loop_
_entity_poly.entity_id
_entity_poly.type
_entity_poly.pdbx_seq_one_letter_code
_entity_poly.pdbx_strand_id
1 'polypeptide(L)'
;MFVSFSMYQRYKKDIWAGAYKCPHCGAISDHYLYRQQDCGKIYGILFFVMTKKYGLACNHCNAFIPISCADYKLAQKEQNLKLKQHAFPMEIMRQDYNPNALNMSKRRTLLIISAVICFLFFLTCLMMVHDLLPSEDLSVPIQILIFFLIGSLPLIFTLISYISAKNKLSLYNTLHIWARPAAELAARGNGASHSVHPAIVNRYTENLEYAQAYSTEYSSKSKTIAIILSIVFPTIGAHFFYLGKPIPGILCLALSLFSISIGIIPIGMMVVLSGLIYAYLIHIGKIRDGEGKYIISKKQAELYRQALPGMRKNYTQLFSENSQSDNSIDPRDPSGL
;
A
#
# COMPACT_ATOMS: atom_id res chain seq x y z
N MET A 1 -4.32 -41.10 8.76
CA MET A 1 -3.77 -39.73 8.79
C MET A 1 -4.66 -38.89 9.70
N PHE A 2 -4.21 -38.50 10.89
CA PHE A 2 -5.03 -37.76 11.87
C PHE A 2 -5.01 -36.26 11.56
N VAL A 3 -6.13 -35.72 11.11
CA VAL A 3 -6.28 -34.26 10.90
C VAL A 3 -6.51 -33.60 12.25
N SER A 4 -5.48 -32.92 12.79
CA SER A 4 -5.63 -32.11 14.00
C SER A 4 -6.33 -30.79 13.65
N PHE A 5 -7.59 -30.67 14.09
CA PHE A 5 -8.37 -29.45 14.01
C PHE A 5 -8.45 -28.77 15.38
N SER A 6 -8.07 -27.49 15.46
CA SER A 6 -8.19 -26.71 16.70
C SER A 6 -8.93 -25.40 16.42
N MET A 7 -9.99 -25.13 17.19
CA MET A 7 -10.62 -23.80 17.25
C MET A 7 -10.10 -23.05 18.46
N TYR A 8 -9.79 -21.76 18.29
CA TYR A 8 -9.46 -20.87 19.40
C TYR A 8 -9.96 -19.46 19.13
N GLN A 9 -10.17 -18.71 20.20
CA GLN A 9 -10.56 -17.30 20.13
C GLN A 9 -9.33 -16.40 20.18
N ARG A 10 -9.35 -15.36 19.37
CA ARG A 10 -8.30 -14.34 19.31
C ARG A 10 -8.90 -12.96 19.37
N TYR A 11 -8.37 -12.13 20.26
CA TYR A 11 -8.64 -10.69 20.27
C TYR A 11 -7.59 -9.98 19.41
N LYS A 12 -8.04 -9.27 18.38
CA LYS A 12 -7.18 -8.53 17.46
C LYS A 12 -7.34 -7.04 17.71
N LYS A 13 -6.28 -6.42 18.23
CA LYS A 13 -6.11 -4.97 18.33
C LYS A 13 -6.01 -4.37 16.93
N ASP A 14 -6.83 -3.37 16.61
CA ASP A 14 -6.88 -2.77 15.28
C ASP A 14 -6.30 -1.35 15.20
N ILE A 15 -6.96 -0.38 15.82
CA ILE A 15 -6.57 1.04 15.80
C ILE A 15 -6.95 1.73 17.11
N TRP A 16 -6.17 2.72 17.52
CA TRP A 16 -6.48 3.57 18.67
C TRP A 16 -7.78 4.34 18.44
N ALA A 17 -8.64 4.34 19.45
CA ALA A 17 -9.96 4.98 19.42
C ALA A 17 -9.95 6.35 20.12
N GLY A 18 -9.04 6.57 21.06
CA GLY A 18 -8.98 7.78 21.86
C GLY A 18 -8.59 7.48 23.32
N ALA A 19 -8.26 8.53 24.05
CA ALA A 19 -8.13 8.49 25.51
C ALA A 19 -9.44 8.98 26.12
N TYR A 20 -10.08 8.15 26.95
CA TYR A 20 -11.29 8.52 27.67
C TYR A 20 -11.42 7.73 28.97
N LYS A 21 -12.36 8.16 29.83
CA LYS A 21 -12.61 7.53 31.13
C LYS A 21 -13.23 6.14 30.93
N CYS A 22 -12.57 5.09 31.41
CA CYS A 22 -13.09 3.73 31.29
C CYS A 22 -14.30 3.54 32.23
N PRO A 23 -15.43 3.01 31.74
CA PRO A 23 -16.61 2.77 32.58
C PRO A 23 -16.39 1.64 33.61
N HIS A 24 -15.43 0.74 33.37
CA HIS A 24 -15.19 -0.41 34.26
C HIS A 24 -14.18 -0.11 35.39
N CYS A 25 -13.08 0.59 35.10
CA CYS A 25 -12.06 0.89 36.11
C CYS A 25 -12.02 2.37 36.54
N GLY A 26 -12.79 3.25 35.89
CA GLY A 26 -12.82 4.69 36.18
C GLY A 26 -11.58 5.47 35.75
N ALA A 27 -10.49 4.81 35.36
CA ALA A 27 -9.25 5.45 34.92
C ALA A 27 -9.39 6.06 33.51
N ILE A 28 -8.80 7.24 33.31
CA ILE A 28 -8.60 7.82 31.98
C ILE A 28 -7.45 7.07 31.33
N SER A 29 -7.73 6.36 30.25
CA SER A 29 -6.72 5.55 29.55
C SER A 29 -7.00 5.45 28.07
N ASP A 30 -5.98 5.03 27.32
CA ASP A 30 -6.14 4.74 25.90
C ASP A 30 -7.08 3.57 25.69
N HIS A 31 -7.98 3.74 24.73
CA HIS A 31 -8.85 2.67 24.27
C HIS A 31 -8.58 2.36 22.81
N TYR A 32 -8.79 1.10 22.46
CA TYR A 32 -8.53 0.59 21.13
C TYR A 32 -9.75 -0.14 20.59
N LEU A 33 -9.93 -0.04 19.28
CA LEU A 33 -10.86 -0.90 18.57
C LEU A 33 -10.28 -2.32 18.51
N TYR A 34 -11.11 -3.27 18.90
CA TYR A 34 -10.80 -4.70 18.90
C TYR A 34 -11.85 -5.50 18.12
N ARG A 35 -11.37 -6.53 17.45
CA ARG A 35 -12.20 -7.61 16.89
C ARG A 35 -11.96 -8.90 17.63
N GLN A 36 -13.03 -9.51 18.12
CA GLN A 36 -12.99 -10.90 18.58
C GLN A 36 -13.19 -11.81 17.39
N GLN A 37 -12.19 -12.65 17.13
CA GLN A 37 -12.16 -13.54 15.98
C GLN A 37 -12.08 -14.99 16.44
N ASP A 38 -12.91 -15.84 15.85
CA ASP A 38 -12.77 -17.28 15.94
C ASP A 38 -11.83 -17.73 14.84
N CYS A 39 -10.80 -18.45 15.23
CA CYS A 39 -9.75 -18.93 14.36
C CYS A 39 -9.78 -20.46 14.32
N GLY A 40 -9.93 -21.03 13.14
CA GLY A 40 -9.75 -22.46 12.90
C GLY A 40 -8.35 -22.73 12.37
N LYS A 41 -7.63 -23.68 12.98
CA LYS A 41 -6.35 -24.19 12.48
C LYS A 41 -6.48 -25.66 12.09
N ILE A 42 -5.83 -26.00 10.98
CA ILE A 42 -5.60 -27.38 10.53
C ILE A 42 -4.10 -27.55 10.42
N TYR A 43 -3.52 -28.52 11.13
CA TYR A 43 -2.06 -28.73 11.20
C TYR A 43 -1.25 -27.45 11.53
N GLY A 44 -1.79 -26.60 12.40
CA GLY A 44 -1.16 -25.32 12.79
C GLY A 44 -1.31 -24.17 11.77
N ILE A 45 -1.80 -24.45 10.56
CA ILE A 45 -2.08 -23.45 9.52
C ILE A 45 -3.47 -22.85 9.77
N LEU A 46 -3.57 -21.53 9.76
CA LEU A 46 -4.83 -20.81 9.93
C LEU A 46 -5.69 -20.97 8.68
N PHE A 47 -6.79 -21.70 8.78
CA PHE A 47 -7.65 -22.04 7.64
C PHE A 47 -8.80 -21.03 7.47
N PHE A 48 -9.46 -20.65 8.56
CA PHE A 48 -10.51 -19.64 8.53
C PHE A 48 -10.43 -18.69 9.72
N VAL A 49 -10.92 -17.47 9.50
CA VAL A 49 -11.06 -16.43 10.52
C VAL A 49 -12.44 -15.82 10.40
N MET A 50 -13.28 -16.04 11.41
CA MET A 50 -14.61 -15.41 11.48
C MET A 50 -14.61 -14.35 12.57
N THR A 51 -15.11 -13.15 12.27
CA THR A 51 -15.22 -12.08 13.27
C THR A 51 -16.58 -12.20 13.96
N LYS A 52 -16.57 -12.47 15.27
CA LYS A 52 -17.80 -12.64 16.08
C LYS A 52 -18.30 -11.34 16.68
N LYS A 53 -17.41 -10.58 17.30
CA LYS A 53 -17.76 -9.36 18.04
C LYS A 53 -16.80 -8.22 17.73
N TYR A 54 -17.35 -7.02 17.80
CA TYR A 54 -16.64 -5.76 17.69
C TYR A 54 -16.73 -5.05 19.03
N GLY A 55 -15.68 -4.35 19.43
CA GLY A 55 -15.67 -3.66 20.71
C GLY A 55 -14.51 -2.70 20.88
N LEU A 56 -14.55 -2.01 22.01
CA LEU A 56 -13.50 -1.16 22.51
C LEU A 56 -12.87 -1.86 23.71
N ALA A 57 -11.53 -1.92 23.77
CA ALA A 57 -10.86 -2.41 24.96
C ALA A 57 -10.03 -1.31 25.61
N CYS A 58 -10.16 -1.20 26.93
CA CYS A 58 -9.35 -0.34 27.77
C CYS A 58 -7.92 -0.88 27.87
N ASN A 59 -6.92 -0.05 27.60
CA ASN A 59 -5.51 -0.47 27.69
C ASN A 59 -5.04 -0.67 29.15
N HIS A 60 -5.78 -0.12 30.13
CA HIS A 60 -5.44 -0.23 31.55
C HIS A 60 -5.97 -1.52 32.18
N CYS A 61 -7.28 -1.79 32.08
CA CYS A 61 -7.92 -2.96 32.71
C CYS A 61 -8.29 -4.08 31.73
N ASN A 62 -8.03 -3.92 30.43
CA ASN A 62 -8.42 -4.86 29.37
C ASN A 62 -9.93 -5.15 29.27
N ALA A 63 -10.78 -4.36 29.94
CA ALA A 63 -12.23 -4.51 29.85
C ALA A 63 -12.69 -4.27 28.40
N PHE A 64 -13.41 -5.24 27.84
CA PHE A 64 -13.95 -5.22 26.49
C PHE A 64 -15.41 -4.76 26.50
N ILE A 65 -15.68 -3.63 25.85
CA ILE A 65 -17.00 -3.02 25.71
C ILE A 65 -17.50 -3.34 24.30
N PRO A 66 -18.50 -4.22 24.14
CA PRO A 66 -19.02 -4.55 22.82
C PRO A 66 -19.69 -3.34 22.18
N ILE A 67 -19.48 -3.16 20.87
CA ILE A 67 -20.15 -2.13 20.07
C ILE A 67 -20.76 -2.76 18.81
N SER A 68 -21.72 -2.07 18.20
CA SER A 68 -22.34 -2.57 16.96
C SER A 68 -21.32 -2.59 15.81
N CYS A 69 -21.55 -3.46 14.81
CA CYS A 69 -20.71 -3.52 13.61
C CYS A 69 -20.70 -2.19 12.83
N ALA A 70 -21.84 -1.47 12.82
CA ALA A 70 -21.95 -0.17 12.17
C ALA A 70 -21.10 0.88 12.87
N ASP A 71 -21.22 1.01 14.20
CA ASP A 71 -20.46 1.97 15.00
C ASP A 71 -18.96 1.68 14.94
N TYR A 72 -18.60 0.40 14.96
CA TYR A 72 -17.22 -0.03 14.78
C TYR A 72 -16.64 0.45 13.46
N LYS A 73 -17.36 0.25 12.34
CA LYS A 73 -16.91 0.68 11.00
C LYS A 73 -16.81 2.20 10.90
N LEU A 74 -17.76 2.92 11.51
CA LEU A 74 -17.75 4.38 11.55
C LEU A 74 -16.54 4.90 12.32
N ALA A 75 -16.33 4.42 13.55
CA ALA A 75 -15.19 4.77 14.38
C ALA A 75 -13.88 4.39 13.68
N GLN A 76 -13.80 3.22 13.07
CA GLN A 76 -12.62 2.80 12.32
C GLN A 76 -12.34 3.74 11.14
N LYS A 77 -13.36 4.18 10.40
CA LYS A 77 -13.20 5.12 9.27
C LYS A 77 -12.71 6.49 9.76
N GLU A 78 -13.28 7.00 10.85
CA GLU A 78 -12.88 8.27 11.46
C GLU A 78 -11.43 8.22 11.96
N GLN A 79 -11.04 7.16 12.66
CA GLN A 79 -9.68 7.00 13.16
C GLN A 79 -8.67 6.82 12.04
N ASN A 80 -9.02 6.11 10.95
CA ASN A 80 -8.18 6.06 9.76
C ASN A 80 -8.04 7.43 9.07
N LEU A 81 -9.07 8.28 9.12
CA LEU A 81 -8.99 9.64 8.60
C LEU A 81 -8.05 10.49 9.46
N LYS A 82 -8.20 10.47 10.79
CA LYS A 82 -7.29 11.12 11.74
C LYS A 82 -5.83 10.66 11.56
N LEU A 83 -5.64 9.36 11.37
CA LEU A 83 -4.34 8.76 11.11
C LEU A 83 -3.71 9.28 9.80
N LYS A 84 -4.51 9.43 8.74
CA LYS A 84 -4.07 10.03 7.46
C LYS A 84 -3.79 11.53 7.58
N GLN A 85 -4.56 12.23 8.42
CA GLN A 85 -4.37 13.65 8.73
C GLN A 85 -3.26 13.90 9.74
N HIS A 86 -2.52 12.86 10.17
CA HIS A 86 -1.42 12.97 11.13
C HIS A 86 -1.85 13.49 12.52
N ALA A 87 -3.11 13.27 12.90
CA ALA A 87 -3.70 13.78 14.15
C ALA A 87 -3.56 12.82 15.35
N PHE A 88 -2.81 11.71 15.20
CA PHE A 88 -2.60 10.75 16.29
C PHE A 88 -1.50 11.22 17.24
N PRO A 89 -1.63 10.97 18.57
CA PRO A 89 -0.54 11.24 19.50
C PRO A 89 0.73 10.47 19.13
N MET A 90 1.88 11.13 19.24
CA MET A 90 3.17 10.54 18.85
C MET A 90 3.53 9.29 19.64
N GLU A 91 3.11 9.20 20.91
CA GLU A 91 3.35 8.03 21.76
C GLU A 91 2.64 6.79 21.22
N ILE A 92 1.37 6.94 20.82
CA ILE A 92 0.59 5.87 20.18
C ILE A 92 1.22 5.47 18.84
N MET A 93 1.66 6.44 18.05
CA MET A 93 2.35 6.17 16.79
C MET A 93 3.64 5.37 16.99
N ARG A 94 4.45 5.73 18.01
CA ARG A 94 5.67 4.99 18.36
C ARG A 94 5.36 3.59 18.88
N GLN A 95 4.33 3.41 19.69
CA GLN A 95 4.01 2.11 20.25
C GLN A 95 3.46 1.15 19.20
N ASP A 96 2.45 1.57 18.42
CA ASP A 96 1.66 0.66 17.59
C ASP A 96 2.21 0.46 16.17
N TYR A 97 3.01 1.41 15.68
CA TYR A 97 3.52 1.40 14.31
C TYR A 97 5.04 1.23 14.23
N ASN A 98 5.71 0.94 15.35
CA ASN A 98 7.12 0.57 15.37
C ASN A 98 7.38 -0.63 14.42
N PRO A 99 8.44 -0.58 13.59
CA PRO A 99 8.87 -1.71 12.76
C PRO A 99 8.91 -3.06 13.50
N ASN A 100 9.36 -3.06 14.75
CA ASN A 100 9.45 -4.25 15.60
C ASN A 100 8.05 -4.81 15.93
N ALA A 101 7.08 -3.93 16.22
CA ALA A 101 5.69 -4.32 16.47
C ALA A 101 5.01 -4.91 15.21
N LEU A 102 5.35 -4.40 14.02
CA LEU A 102 4.80 -4.88 12.75
C LEU A 102 5.34 -6.25 12.30
N ASN A 103 6.41 -6.75 12.94
CA ASN A 103 7.04 -8.05 12.65
C ASN A 103 7.38 -8.23 11.16
N MET A 104 7.95 -7.19 10.54
CA MET A 104 8.17 -7.14 9.08
C MET A 104 9.08 -8.26 8.56
N SER A 105 10.10 -8.66 9.34
CA SER A 105 11.01 -9.76 9.00
C SER A 105 10.25 -11.08 8.85
N LYS A 106 9.46 -11.44 9.86
CA LYS A 106 8.63 -12.66 9.86
C LYS A 106 7.65 -12.69 8.69
N ARG A 107 7.00 -11.56 8.38
CA ARG A 107 6.07 -11.46 7.23
C ARG A 107 6.78 -11.63 5.90
N ARG A 108 7.99 -11.08 5.76
CA ARG A 108 8.82 -11.26 4.55
C ARG A 108 9.23 -12.72 4.39
N THR A 109 9.66 -13.38 5.47
CA THR A 109 9.99 -14.81 5.44
C THR A 109 8.78 -15.66 5.05
N LEU A 110 7.60 -15.37 5.61
CA LEU A 110 6.36 -16.07 5.25
C LEU A 110 5.97 -15.88 3.78
N LEU A 111 6.16 -14.67 3.22
CA LEU A 111 5.93 -14.41 1.80
C LEU A 111 6.86 -15.26 0.92
N ILE A 112 8.14 -15.35 1.28
CA ILE A 112 9.13 -16.15 0.55
C ILE A 112 8.77 -17.63 0.61
N ILE A 113 8.50 -18.16 1.81
CA ILE A 113 8.07 -19.55 1.99
C ILE A 113 6.82 -19.84 1.16
N SER A 114 5.84 -18.95 1.19
CA SER A 114 4.61 -19.12 0.42
C SER A 114 4.84 -19.08 -1.10
N ALA A 115 5.78 -18.25 -1.57
CA ALA A 115 6.17 -18.23 -2.98
C ALA A 115 6.86 -19.53 -3.40
N VAL A 116 7.76 -20.06 -2.55
CA VAL A 116 8.41 -21.35 -2.78
C VAL A 116 7.39 -22.49 -2.82
N ILE A 117 6.45 -22.54 -1.88
CA ILE A 117 5.38 -23.54 -1.88
C ILE A 117 4.54 -23.44 -3.16
N CYS A 118 4.14 -22.23 -3.57
CA CYS A 118 3.37 -22.02 -4.79
C CYS A 118 4.15 -22.47 -6.03
N PHE A 119 5.46 -22.23 -6.06
CA PHE A 119 6.35 -22.68 -7.14
C PHE A 119 6.50 -24.20 -7.19
N LEU A 120 6.68 -24.86 -6.04
CA LEU A 120 6.73 -26.32 -5.95
C LEU A 120 5.40 -26.96 -6.40
N PHE A 121 4.26 -26.38 -6.00
CA PHE A 121 2.94 -26.79 -6.48
C PHE A 121 2.81 -26.65 -8.00
N PHE A 122 3.30 -25.54 -8.56
CA PHE A 122 3.30 -25.33 -10.00
C PHE A 122 4.14 -26.38 -10.74
N LEU A 123 5.33 -26.71 -10.23
CA LEU A 123 6.16 -27.79 -10.78
C LEU A 123 5.46 -29.14 -10.72
N THR A 124 4.81 -29.49 -9.60
CA THR A 124 4.05 -30.74 -9.50
C THR A 124 2.88 -30.79 -10.50
N CYS A 125 2.18 -29.67 -10.72
CA CYS A 125 1.13 -29.62 -11.73
C CYS A 125 1.70 -29.84 -13.14
N LEU A 126 2.84 -29.23 -13.48
CA LEU A 126 3.48 -29.42 -14.78
C LEU A 126 3.87 -30.88 -15.03
N MET A 127 4.40 -31.57 -14.01
CA MET A 127 4.72 -32.99 -14.09
C MET A 127 3.45 -33.83 -14.33
N MET A 128 2.34 -33.54 -13.64
CA MET A 128 1.07 -34.24 -13.89
C MET A 128 0.54 -33.97 -15.30
N VAL A 129 0.64 -32.74 -15.81
CA VAL A 129 0.22 -32.41 -17.19
C VAL A 129 1.00 -33.23 -18.20
N HIS A 130 2.32 -33.35 -18.02
CA HIS A 130 3.18 -34.13 -18.91
C HIS A 130 2.72 -35.59 -19.03
N ASP A 131 2.36 -36.21 -17.90
CA ASP A 131 1.94 -37.61 -17.87
C ASP A 131 0.50 -37.82 -18.36
N LEU A 132 -0.34 -36.78 -18.33
CA LEU A 132 -1.75 -36.79 -18.74
C LEU A 132 -1.98 -36.28 -20.18
N LEU A 133 -0.94 -35.86 -20.89
CA LEU A 133 -1.02 -35.37 -22.28
C LEU A 133 -1.67 -36.34 -23.30
N PRO A 134 -1.67 -37.68 -23.15
CA PRO A 134 -2.38 -38.54 -24.09
C PRO A 134 -3.89 -38.69 -23.82
N SER A 135 -4.44 -38.17 -22.71
CA SER A 135 -5.89 -38.27 -22.44
C SER A 135 -6.66 -37.10 -23.06
N GLU A 136 -7.64 -37.40 -23.91
CA GLU A 136 -8.56 -36.39 -24.51
C GLU A 136 -9.63 -35.85 -23.52
N ASP A 137 -9.58 -36.27 -22.26
CA ASP A 137 -10.60 -35.92 -21.28
C ASP A 137 -10.50 -34.45 -20.84
N LEU A 138 -11.56 -33.69 -21.12
CA LEU A 138 -11.76 -32.29 -20.67
C LEU A 138 -11.67 -32.12 -19.13
N SER A 139 -11.76 -33.22 -18.37
CA SER A 139 -11.65 -33.20 -16.91
C SER A 139 -10.25 -32.82 -16.41
N VAL A 140 -9.20 -33.18 -17.15
CA VAL A 140 -7.79 -32.93 -16.79
C VAL A 140 -7.45 -31.43 -16.70
N PRO A 141 -7.72 -30.59 -17.72
CA PRO A 141 -7.42 -29.16 -17.63
C PRO A 141 -8.22 -28.45 -16.53
N ILE A 142 -9.46 -28.90 -16.25
CA ILE A 142 -10.27 -28.36 -15.15
C ILE A 142 -9.61 -28.68 -13.80
N GLN A 143 -9.15 -29.91 -13.60
CA GLN A 143 -8.44 -30.29 -12.37
C GLN A 143 -7.15 -29.48 -12.19
N ILE A 144 -6.34 -29.32 -13.25
CA ILE A 144 -5.11 -28.50 -13.22
C ILE A 144 -5.41 -27.06 -12.80
N LEU A 145 -6.48 -26.47 -13.35
CA LEU A 145 -6.91 -25.11 -13.01
C LEU A 145 -7.31 -25.01 -11.52
N ILE A 146 -8.08 -25.97 -11.02
CA ILE A 146 -8.49 -26.02 -9.61
C ILE A 146 -7.27 -26.13 -8.70
N PHE A 147 -6.33 -27.02 -9.00
CA PHE A 147 -5.09 -27.16 -8.22
C PHE A 147 -4.24 -25.89 -8.25
N PHE A 148 -4.13 -25.22 -9.40
CA PHE A 148 -3.40 -23.97 -9.51
C PHE A 148 -4.04 -22.86 -8.67
N LEU A 149 -5.38 -22.72 -8.73
CA LEU A 149 -6.11 -21.76 -7.92
C LEU A 149 -5.90 -22.01 -6.43
N ILE A 150 -6.06 -23.26 -5.97
CA ILE A 150 -5.85 -23.62 -4.55
C ILE A 150 -4.40 -23.38 -4.12
N GLY A 151 -3.42 -23.79 -4.94
CA GLY A 151 -1.99 -23.61 -4.69
C GLY A 151 -1.56 -22.14 -4.62
N SER A 152 -2.26 -21.24 -5.31
CA SER A 152 -1.99 -19.80 -5.31
C SER A 152 -2.55 -19.04 -4.09
N LEU A 153 -3.56 -19.59 -3.39
CA LEU A 153 -4.21 -18.93 -2.26
C LEU A 153 -3.24 -18.53 -1.12
N PRO A 154 -2.32 -19.40 -0.67
CA PRO A 154 -1.34 -19.04 0.36
C PRO A 154 -0.51 -17.81 -0.03
N LEU A 155 -0.11 -17.72 -1.31
CA LEU A 155 0.68 -16.61 -1.82
C LEU A 155 -0.13 -15.31 -1.78
N ILE A 156 -1.40 -15.37 -2.19
CA ILE A 156 -2.31 -14.21 -2.13
C ILE A 156 -2.48 -13.72 -0.69
N PHE A 157 -2.78 -14.62 0.26
CA PHE A 157 -2.98 -14.25 1.66
C PHE A 157 -1.72 -13.65 2.30
N THR A 158 -0.55 -14.26 2.07
CA THR A 158 0.73 -13.74 2.59
C THR A 158 1.09 -12.40 1.95
N LEU A 159 0.81 -12.22 0.65
CA LEU A 159 1.01 -10.95 -0.05
C LEU A 159 0.13 -9.83 0.48
N ILE A 160 -1.17 -10.06 0.67
CA ILE A 160 -2.10 -9.07 1.26
C ILE A 160 -1.63 -8.67 2.66
N SER A 161 -1.24 -9.65 3.48
CA SER A 161 -0.72 -9.42 4.83
C SER A 161 0.57 -8.60 4.83
N TYR A 162 1.48 -8.86 3.89
CA TYR A 162 2.72 -8.12 3.72
C TYR A 162 2.48 -6.68 3.25
N ILE A 163 1.62 -6.48 2.24
CA ILE A 163 1.25 -5.15 1.74
C ILE A 163 0.63 -4.29 2.85
N SER A 164 -0.31 -4.86 3.60
CA SER A 164 -0.95 -4.16 4.73
C SER A 164 0.09 -3.69 5.75
N ALA A 165 1.06 -4.53 6.09
CA ALA A 165 2.14 -4.19 7.02
C ALA A 165 3.06 -3.09 6.47
N LYS A 166 3.45 -3.20 5.19
CA LYS A 166 4.29 -2.23 4.51
C LYS A 166 3.64 -0.85 4.44
N ASN A 167 2.32 -0.80 4.23
CA ASN A 167 1.57 0.45 4.24
C ASN A 167 1.57 1.11 5.63
N LYS A 168 1.37 0.33 6.70
CA LYS A 168 1.49 0.82 8.09
C LYS A 168 2.89 1.34 8.40
N LEU A 169 3.93 0.59 8.00
CA LEU A 169 5.32 1.00 8.19
C LEU A 169 5.64 2.30 7.44
N SER A 170 5.13 2.44 6.21
CA SER A 170 5.38 3.65 5.46
C SER A 170 4.71 4.87 6.10
N LEU A 171 3.50 4.70 6.65
CA LEU A 171 2.82 5.78 7.35
C LEU A 171 3.64 6.21 8.58
N TYR A 172 4.18 5.25 9.34
CA TYR A 172 5.09 5.52 10.44
C TYR A 172 6.33 6.30 10.02
N ASN A 173 7.00 5.87 8.96
CA ASN A 173 8.21 6.55 8.48
C ASN A 173 7.91 7.99 8.04
N THR A 174 6.79 8.21 7.33
CA THR A 174 6.36 9.56 6.97
C THR A 174 6.17 10.41 8.23
N LEU A 175 5.40 9.92 9.19
CA LEU A 175 5.11 10.64 10.44
C LEU A 175 6.37 10.92 11.29
N HIS A 176 7.28 9.97 11.38
CA HIS A 176 8.52 10.14 12.14
C HIS A 176 9.43 11.22 11.53
N ILE A 177 9.44 11.35 10.19
CA ILE A 177 10.17 12.42 9.49
C ILE A 177 9.54 13.79 9.78
N TRP A 178 8.20 13.89 9.83
CA TRP A 178 7.50 15.15 10.10
C TRP A 178 7.50 15.57 11.58
N ALA A 179 7.56 14.62 12.51
CA ALA A 179 7.52 14.93 13.93
C ALA A 179 8.85 15.47 14.49
N ARG A 180 9.98 15.12 13.88
CA ARG A 180 11.31 15.54 14.34
C ARG A 180 11.50 17.07 14.30
N PRO A 181 11.18 17.77 13.19
CA PRO A 181 11.31 19.22 13.11
C PRO A 181 10.38 19.97 14.07
N ALA A 182 9.15 19.49 14.27
CA ALA A 182 8.19 20.12 15.17
C ALA A 182 8.64 20.02 16.64
N ALA A 183 9.18 18.86 17.05
CA ALA A 183 9.76 18.68 18.38
C ALA A 183 11.03 19.52 18.58
N GLU A 184 11.89 19.63 17.56
CA GLU A 184 13.08 20.50 17.59
C GLU A 184 12.70 21.99 17.65
N LEU A 185 11.65 22.41 16.95
CA LEU A 185 11.10 23.76 17.03
C LEU A 185 10.50 24.06 18.41
N ALA A 186 9.73 23.12 18.99
CA ALA A 186 9.18 23.27 20.34
C ALA A 186 10.28 23.29 21.42
N ALA A 187 11.32 22.46 21.27
CA ALA A 187 12.47 22.45 22.18
C ALA A 187 13.29 23.74 22.10
N ARG A 188 13.37 24.39 20.92
CA ARG A 188 14.00 25.71 20.76
C ARG A 188 13.12 26.87 21.26
N GLY A 189 11.80 26.69 21.33
CA GLY A 189 10.84 27.73 21.70
C GLY A 189 10.75 28.04 23.21
N ASN A 190 11.27 27.18 24.09
CA ASN A 190 11.18 27.39 25.55
C ASN A 190 12.22 28.37 26.14
N GLY A 191 12.95 29.11 25.31
CA GLY A 191 13.99 30.04 25.77
C GLY A 191 13.84 31.51 25.38
N ALA A 192 13.07 31.85 24.33
CA ALA A 192 12.92 33.24 23.93
C ALA A 192 11.67 33.43 23.07
N SER A 193 10.88 34.44 23.43
CA SER A 193 9.75 34.99 22.69
C SER A 193 10.20 35.67 21.39
N HIS A 194 10.88 34.94 20.52
CA HIS A 194 11.14 35.38 19.16
C HIS A 194 9.95 34.99 18.29
N SER A 195 9.25 36.02 17.80
CA SER A 195 8.30 35.93 16.71
C SER A 195 8.78 34.92 15.67
N VAL A 196 7.98 33.87 15.44
CA VAL A 196 8.26 32.88 14.38
C VAL A 196 8.44 33.65 13.08
N HIS A 197 9.68 33.68 12.57
CA HIS A 197 10.04 34.49 11.42
C HIS A 197 9.12 34.12 10.24
N PRO A 198 8.44 35.07 9.58
CA PRO A 198 7.45 34.79 8.52
C PRO A 198 8.02 33.95 7.35
N ALA A 199 9.34 33.96 7.18
CA ALA A 199 10.07 33.10 6.25
C ALA A 199 9.91 31.59 6.53
N ILE A 200 9.71 31.19 7.80
CA ILE A 200 9.49 29.79 8.16
C ILE A 200 8.07 29.37 7.76
N VAL A 201 7.06 30.21 8.02
CA VAL A 201 5.66 29.97 7.64
C VAL A 201 5.51 29.90 6.12
N ASN A 202 6.14 30.82 5.39
CA ASN A 202 6.14 30.81 3.92
C ASN A 202 6.81 29.56 3.32
N ARG A 203 7.86 29.01 3.96
CA ARG A 203 8.41 27.72 3.53
C ARG A 203 7.43 26.57 3.73
N TYR A 204 6.57 26.62 4.75
CA TYR A 204 5.59 25.56 4.98
C TYR A 204 4.44 25.61 3.99
N THR A 205 3.88 26.80 3.69
CA THR A 205 2.81 26.96 2.69
C THR A 205 3.29 26.60 1.28
N GLU A 206 4.51 27.03 0.90
CA GLU A 206 5.10 26.69 -0.39
C GLU A 206 5.33 25.17 -0.54
N ASN A 207 5.78 24.50 0.53
CA ASN A 207 5.90 23.04 0.53
C ASN A 207 4.54 22.32 0.44
N LEU A 208 3.46 22.96 0.92
CA LEU A 208 2.10 22.41 0.90
C LEU A 208 1.47 22.50 -0.50
N GLU A 209 1.53 23.68 -1.12
CA GLU A 209 1.10 23.88 -2.53
C GLU A 209 1.91 23.00 -3.48
N TYR A 210 3.21 22.87 -3.23
CA TYR A 210 4.07 21.97 -3.99
C TYR A 210 3.69 20.50 -3.80
N ALA A 211 3.38 20.05 -2.57
CA ALA A 211 2.89 18.70 -2.32
C ALA A 211 1.54 18.43 -3.00
N GLN A 212 0.67 19.44 -3.10
CA GLN A 212 -0.60 19.37 -3.84
C GLN A 212 -0.38 19.30 -5.35
N ALA A 213 0.44 20.17 -5.93
CA ALA A 213 0.81 20.13 -7.35
C ALA A 213 1.52 18.82 -7.73
N TYR A 214 2.27 18.22 -6.80
CA TYR A 214 2.88 16.90 -7.00
C TYR A 214 1.86 15.76 -6.92
N SER A 215 0.81 15.90 -6.10
CA SER A 215 -0.23 14.87 -5.97
C SER A 215 -1.10 14.70 -7.23
N THR A 216 -1.10 15.69 -8.13
CA THR A 216 -1.85 15.62 -9.40
C THR A 216 -1.09 14.86 -10.48
N GLU A 217 0.25 14.82 -10.46
CA GLU A 217 1.07 14.20 -11.51
C GLU A 217 1.41 12.71 -11.26
N TYR A 218 1.40 12.28 -10.00
CA TYR A 218 1.77 10.92 -9.61
C TYR A 218 0.59 10.10 -9.09
N SER A 219 0.56 8.84 -9.49
CA SER A 219 -0.49 7.91 -9.08
C SER A 219 -0.37 7.59 -7.59
N SER A 220 -1.52 7.49 -6.91
CA SER A 220 -1.58 6.98 -5.53
C SER A 220 -1.30 5.46 -5.43
N LYS A 221 -1.21 4.78 -6.59
CA LYS A 221 -1.01 3.34 -6.69
C LYS A 221 0.43 2.96 -6.38
N SER A 222 0.59 1.83 -5.70
CA SER A 222 1.91 1.34 -5.28
C SER A 222 2.61 0.64 -6.43
N LYS A 223 3.76 1.17 -6.86
CA LYS A 223 4.65 0.54 -7.85
C LYS A 223 4.96 -0.91 -7.55
N THR A 224 5.25 -1.25 -6.28
CA THR A 224 5.55 -2.62 -5.89
C THR A 224 4.36 -3.55 -6.12
N ILE A 225 3.13 -3.09 -5.79
CA ILE A 225 1.93 -3.91 -5.96
C ILE A 225 1.67 -4.14 -7.45
N ALA A 226 1.79 -3.10 -8.27
CA ALA A 226 1.64 -3.23 -9.72
C ALA A 226 2.61 -4.24 -10.33
N ILE A 227 3.91 -4.18 -9.95
CA ILE A 227 4.92 -5.16 -10.40
C ILE A 227 4.56 -6.58 -9.98
N ILE A 228 4.19 -6.78 -8.71
CA ILE A 228 3.86 -8.13 -8.21
C ILE A 228 2.62 -8.68 -8.91
N LEU A 229 1.58 -7.87 -9.11
CA LEU A 229 0.39 -8.28 -9.84
C LEU A 229 0.71 -8.65 -11.29
N SER A 230 1.65 -7.94 -11.93
CA SER A 230 2.08 -8.24 -13.30
C SER A 230 2.83 -9.57 -13.40
N ILE A 231 3.59 -9.95 -12.36
CA ILE A 231 4.36 -11.20 -12.35
C ILE A 231 3.48 -12.39 -11.93
N VAL A 232 2.65 -12.22 -10.90
CA VAL A 232 1.90 -13.34 -10.28
C VAL A 232 0.59 -13.62 -11.02
N PHE A 233 -0.07 -12.57 -11.52
CA PHE A 233 -1.36 -12.69 -12.20
C PHE A 233 -1.33 -12.06 -13.60
N PRO A 234 -0.38 -12.45 -14.48
CA PRO A 234 -0.37 -11.96 -15.84
C PRO A 234 -1.61 -12.43 -16.60
N THR A 235 -1.97 -13.71 -16.47
CA THR A 235 -3.07 -14.38 -17.18
C THR A 235 -4.45 -13.81 -16.86
N ILE A 236 -4.69 -13.41 -15.62
CA ILE A 236 -5.98 -12.84 -15.21
C ILE A 236 -6.07 -11.36 -15.61
N GLY A 237 -4.95 -10.73 -16.02
CA GLY A 237 -4.91 -9.29 -16.31
C GLY A 237 -5.06 -8.41 -15.07
N ALA A 238 -4.88 -8.95 -13.86
CA ALA A 238 -5.14 -8.25 -12.59
C ALA A 238 -4.35 -6.93 -12.45
N HIS A 239 -3.14 -6.89 -13.01
CA HIS A 239 -2.32 -5.68 -13.04
C HIS A 239 -2.96 -4.56 -13.86
N PHE A 240 -3.62 -4.84 -14.98
CA PHE A 240 -4.32 -3.82 -15.77
C PHE A 240 -5.52 -3.22 -15.01
N PHE A 241 -6.30 -4.07 -14.33
CA PHE A 241 -7.38 -3.59 -13.47
C PHE A 241 -6.87 -2.74 -12.32
N TYR A 242 -5.79 -3.17 -11.65
CA TYR A 242 -5.16 -2.37 -10.60
C TYR A 242 -4.73 -1.00 -11.13
N LEU A 243 -4.19 -0.95 -12.35
CA LEU A 243 -3.78 0.28 -13.01
C LEU A 243 -4.95 1.13 -13.48
N GLY A 244 -6.19 0.66 -13.44
CA GLY A 244 -7.37 1.39 -13.92
C GLY A 244 -7.50 1.35 -15.44
N LYS A 245 -6.96 0.31 -16.09
CA LYS A 245 -7.07 0.07 -17.53
C LYS A 245 -7.92 -1.18 -17.75
N PRO A 246 -9.27 -1.09 -17.66
CA PRO A 246 -10.13 -2.28 -17.68
C PRO A 246 -10.12 -2.99 -19.03
N ILE A 247 -10.07 -2.27 -20.15
CA ILE A 247 -10.08 -2.83 -21.51
C ILE A 247 -8.94 -3.85 -21.73
N PRO A 248 -7.65 -3.50 -21.54
CA PRO A 248 -6.57 -4.48 -21.70
C PRO A 248 -6.62 -5.60 -20.65
N GLY A 249 -7.18 -5.34 -19.46
CA GLY A 249 -7.42 -6.37 -18.45
C GLY A 249 -8.42 -7.44 -18.92
N ILE A 250 -9.56 -7.01 -19.49
CA ILE A 250 -10.58 -7.91 -20.05
C ILE A 250 -10.00 -8.69 -21.23
N LEU A 251 -9.24 -8.04 -22.11
CA LEU A 251 -8.63 -8.70 -23.26
C LEU A 251 -7.60 -9.76 -22.84
N CYS A 252 -6.78 -9.46 -21.82
CA CYS A 252 -5.82 -10.40 -21.25
C CYS A 252 -6.51 -11.62 -20.63
N LEU A 253 -7.60 -11.39 -19.90
CA LEU A 253 -8.43 -12.44 -19.31
C LEU A 253 -9.09 -13.32 -20.37
N ALA A 254 -9.72 -12.70 -21.39
CA ALA A 254 -10.39 -13.40 -22.48
C ALA A 254 -9.39 -14.25 -23.28
N LEU A 255 -8.22 -13.70 -23.60
CA LEU A 255 -7.17 -14.43 -24.32
C LEU A 255 -6.63 -15.60 -23.50
N SER A 256 -6.47 -15.41 -22.18
CA SER A 256 -6.05 -16.49 -21.29
C SER A 256 -7.09 -17.60 -21.22
N LEU A 257 -8.38 -17.27 -21.05
CA LEU A 257 -9.46 -18.25 -21.05
C LEU A 257 -9.54 -18.99 -22.40
N PHE A 258 -9.44 -18.28 -23.51
CA PHE A 258 -9.44 -18.86 -24.85
C PHE A 258 -8.25 -19.81 -25.07
N SER A 259 -7.05 -19.42 -24.63
CA SER A 259 -5.85 -20.26 -24.74
C SER A 259 -5.97 -21.56 -23.94
N ILE A 260 -6.61 -21.51 -22.78
CA ILE A 260 -6.88 -22.68 -21.94
C ILE A 260 -7.93 -23.57 -22.60
N SER A 261 -9.03 -22.99 -23.11
CA SER A 261 -10.13 -23.75 -23.71
C SER A 261 -9.72 -24.52 -24.98
N ILE A 262 -8.78 -23.99 -25.77
CA ILE A 262 -8.32 -24.64 -27.02
C ILE A 262 -7.02 -25.43 -26.78
N GLY A 263 -6.41 -25.33 -25.60
CA GLY A 263 -5.13 -26.00 -25.31
C GLY A 263 -3.94 -25.40 -26.06
N ILE A 264 -4.03 -24.15 -26.54
CA ILE A 264 -2.93 -23.49 -27.27
C ILE A 264 -1.94 -22.88 -26.26
N ILE A 265 -1.06 -23.73 -25.73
CA ILE A 265 -0.02 -23.38 -24.77
C ILE A 265 0.85 -22.17 -25.21
N PRO A 266 1.26 -22.04 -26.49
CA PRO A 266 2.07 -20.90 -26.93
C PRO A 266 1.41 -19.54 -26.70
N ILE A 267 0.09 -19.43 -26.87
CA ILE A 267 -0.66 -18.20 -26.64
C ILE A 267 -0.70 -17.87 -25.14
N GLY A 268 -0.92 -18.88 -24.29
CA GLY A 268 -0.85 -18.70 -22.84
C GLY A 268 0.53 -18.20 -22.36
N MET A 269 1.61 -18.73 -22.94
CA MET A 269 2.97 -18.28 -22.64
C MET A 269 3.24 -16.84 -23.08
N MET A 270 2.68 -16.42 -24.23
CA MET A 270 2.74 -15.02 -24.67
C MET A 270 2.07 -14.07 -23.69
N VAL A 271 0.94 -14.47 -23.08
CA VAL A 271 0.29 -13.68 -22.03
C VAL A 271 1.18 -13.54 -20.79
N VAL A 272 1.82 -14.63 -20.35
CA VAL A 272 2.76 -14.59 -19.21
C VAL A 272 3.95 -13.66 -19.51
N LEU A 273 4.55 -13.80 -20.69
CA LEU A 273 5.64 -12.92 -21.15
C LEU A 273 5.22 -11.46 -21.19
N SER A 274 4.01 -11.16 -21.67
CA SER A 274 3.48 -9.79 -21.69
C SER A 274 3.42 -9.18 -20.30
N GLY A 275 3.03 -9.96 -19.28
CA GLY A 275 3.04 -9.51 -17.88
C GLY A 275 4.43 -9.25 -17.32
N LEU A 276 5.43 -10.06 -17.69
CA LEU A 276 6.83 -9.82 -17.32
C LEU A 276 7.40 -8.55 -17.96
N ILE A 277 7.13 -8.34 -19.26
CA ILE A 277 7.47 -7.11 -19.97
C ILE A 277 6.81 -5.91 -19.28
N TYR A 278 5.53 -6.04 -18.92
CA TYR A 278 4.80 -4.98 -18.24
C TYR A 278 5.37 -4.68 -16.85
N ALA A 279 5.75 -5.70 -16.08
CA ALA A 279 6.43 -5.56 -14.80
C ALA A 279 7.75 -4.79 -14.93
N TYR A 280 8.53 -5.09 -15.97
CA TYR A 280 9.76 -4.37 -16.30
C TYR A 280 9.49 -2.91 -16.68
N LEU A 281 8.47 -2.64 -17.51
CA LEU A 281 8.06 -1.29 -17.89
C LEU A 281 7.59 -0.44 -16.68
N ILE A 282 6.89 -1.06 -15.72
CA ILE A 282 6.56 -0.42 -14.45
C ILE A 282 7.83 -0.18 -13.63
N HIS A 283 8.77 -1.13 -13.61
CA HIS A 283 10.04 -0.99 -12.89
C HIS A 283 10.88 0.20 -13.37
N ILE A 284 10.95 0.44 -14.68
CA ILE A 284 11.63 1.63 -15.23
C ILE A 284 10.80 2.92 -15.09
N GLY A 285 9.52 2.83 -14.70
CA GLY A 285 8.65 3.99 -14.49
C GLY A 285 8.05 4.60 -15.77
N LYS A 286 8.02 3.85 -16.88
CA LYS A 286 7.45 4.32 -18.16
C LYS A 286 5.93 4.14 -18.25
N ILE A 287 5.32 3.41 -17.32
CA ILE A 287 3.88 3.15 -17.32
C ILE A 287 3.11 4.21 -16.53
N ARG A 288 2.10 4.77 -17.18
CA ARG A 288 1.06 5.60 -16.58
C ARG A 288 -0.14 4.75 -16.18
N ASP A 289 -0.83 5.13 -15.11
CA ASP A 289 -2.12 4.53 -14.73
C ASP A 289 -3.25 4.94 -15.69
N GLY A 290 -4.48 4.50 -15.42
CA GLY A 290 -5.66 4.84 -16.21
C GLY A 290 -6.07 6.32 -16.13
N GLU A 291 -5.58 7.05 -15.14
CA GLU A 291 -5.76 8.50 -15.00
C GLU A 291 -4.64 9.29 -15.68
N GLY A 292 -3.68 8.60 -16.34
CA GLY A 292 -2.55 9.23 -17.00
C GLY A 292 -1.40 9.62 -16.06
N LYS A 293 -1.44 9.23 -14.78
CA LYS A 293 -0.45 9.58 -13.77
C LYS A 293 0.69 8.56 -13.71
N TYR A 294 1.90 9.01 -13.40
CA TYR A 294 3.07 8.13 -13.33
C TYR A 294 3.10 7.28 -12.06
N ILE A 295 3.51 6.02 -12.19
CA ILE A 295 3.66 5.10 -11.06
C ILE A 295 5.14 4.99 -10.69
N ILE A 296 5.56 5.80 -9.73
CA ILE A 296 6.94 5.85 -9.27
C ILE A 296 7.10 5.22 -7.88
N SER A 297 8.32 4.75 -7.57
CA SER A 297 8.63 4.33 -6.20
C SER A 297 8.76 5.55 -5.29
N LYS A 298 8.57 5.36 -3.98
CA LYS A 298 8.79 6.42 -2.98
C LYS A 298 10.21 6.99 -3.04
N LYS A 299 11.21 6.12 -3.22
CA LYS A 299 12.61 6.54 -3.38
C LYS A 299 12.82 7.37 -4.65
N GLN A 300 12.18 7.00 -5.77
CA GLN A 300 12.23 7.83 -6.99
C GLN A 300 11.53 9.16 -6.77
N ALA A 301 10.38 9.18 -6.09
CA ALA A 301 9.68 10.43 -5.75
C ALA A 301 10.57 11.33 -4.88
N GLU A 302 11.28 10.75 -3.91
CA GLU A 302 12.25 11.45 -3.07
C GLU A 302 13.46 11.96 -3.87
N LEU A 303 14.01 11.18 -4.79
CA LEU A 303 15.10 11.62 -5.66
C LEU A 303 14.67 12.76 -6.59
N TYR A 304 13.46 12.69 -7.17
CA TYR A 304 12.90 13.81 -7.92
C TYR A 304 12.76 15.04 -7.02
N ARG A 305 12.22 14.90 -5.80
CA ARG A 305 12.16 15.99 -4.80
C ARG A 305 13.53 16.60 -4.50
N GLN A 306 14.59 15.80 -4.45
CA GLN A 306 15.95 16.28 -4.18
C GLN A 306 16.62 16.93 -5.41
N ALA A 307 16.25 16.53 -6.63
CA ALA A 307 16.76 17.14 -7.86
C ALA A 307 16.07 18.48 -8.21
N LEU A 308 14.84 18.67 -7.74
CA LEU A 308 14.02 19.85 -8.03
C LEU A 308 14.56 21.20 -7.49
N PRO A 309 15.23 21.31 -6.32
CA PRO A 309 15.91 22.53 -5.89
C PRO A 309 16.98 23.02 -6.88
N GLY A 310 17.66 22.11 -7.57
CA GLY A 310 18.61 22.43 -8.64
C GLY A 310 17.91 22.98 -9.88
N MET A 311 16.77 22.39 -10.26
CA MET A 311 15.94 22.91 -11.35
C MET A 311 15.30 24.27 -11.00
N ARG A 312 14.93 24.49 -9.73
CA ARG A 312 14.39 25.77 -9.25
C ARG A 312 15.38 26.91 -9.46
N LYS A 313 16.67 26.72 -9.12
CA LYS A 313 17.70 27.74 -9.36
C LYS A 313 17.81 28.12 -10.85
N ASN A 314 17.78 27.14 -11.74
CA ASN A 314 17.83 27.38 -13.17
C ASN A 314 16.56 28.09 -13.69
N TYR A 315 15.37 27.71 -13.21
CA TYR A 315 14.12 28.40 -13.59
C TYR A 315 14.07 29.84 -13.07
N THR A 316 14.51 30.10 -11.83
CA THR A 316 14.55 31.45 -11.27
C THR A 316 15.58 32.30 -12.01
N GLN A 317 16.73 31.74 -12.41
CA GLN A 317 17.71 32.43 -13.26
C GLN A 317 17.15 32.75 -14.66
N LEU A 318 16.54 31.78 -15.33
CA LEU A 318 15.90 31.97 -16.65
C LEU A 318 14.78 33.02 -16.63
N PHE A 319 13.97 33.06 -15.57
CA PHE A 319 12.96 34.10 -15.40
C PHE A 319 13.58 35.46 -15.06
N SER A 320 14.64 35.51 -14.25
CA SER A 320 15.32 36.77 -13.95
C SER A 320 16.02 37.38 -15.17
N GLU A 321 16.64 36.55 -16.02
CA GLU A 321 17.30 36.99 -17.25
C GLU A 321 16.28 37.48 -18.29
N ASN A 322 15.15 36.78 -18.47
CA ASN A 322 14.09 37.24 -19.37
C ASN A 322 13.34 38.47 -18.84
N SER A 323 13.20 38.63 -17.51
CA SER A 323 12.56 39.83 -16.93
C SER A 323 13.41 41.10 -17.02
N GLN A 324 14.72 40.95 -17.23
CA GLN A 324 15.62 42.08 -17.49
C GLN A 324 15.64 42.50 -18.96
N SER A 325 15.30 41.63 -19.92
CA SER A 325 15.24 42.02 -21.34
C SER A 325 13.95 42.77 -21.71
N ASP A 326 12.85 42.60 -20.97
CA ASP A 326 11.57 43.28 -21.26
C ASP A 326 11.42 44.66 -20.60
N ASN A 327 12.33 45.05 -19.71
CA ASN A 327 12.31 46.35 -19.04
C ASN A 327 13.22 47.42 -19.67
N SER A 328 13.75 47.18 -20.88
CA SER A 328 14.53 48.19 -21.62
C SER A 328 13.72 48.98 -22.66
N ILE A 329 12.38 48.94 -22.62
CA ILE A 329 11.57 49.94 -23.33
C ILE A 329 11.61 51.21 -22.48
N ASP A 330 12.57 52.08 -22.79
CA ASP A 330 12.68 53.42 -22.23
C ASP A 330 11.38 54.21 -22.53
N PRO A 331 10.62 54.67 -21.52
CA PRO A 331 9.43 55.49 -21.72
C PRO A 331 9.75 56.92 -22.20
N ARG A 332 11.01 57.24 -22.50
CA ARG A 332 11.47 58.60 -22.85
C ARG A 332 11.86 58.74 -24.33
N ASP A 333 11.06 58.21 -25.24
CA ASP A 333 11.04 58.76 -26.60
C ASP A 333 9.68 59.40 -26.93
N PRO A 334 9.50 60.70 -26.65
CA PRO A 334 8.38 61.49 -27.13
C PRO A 334 8.58 62.03 -28.57
N SER A 335 9.52 61.50 -29.37
CA SER A 335 9.75 61.93 -30.75
C SER A 335 9.34 60.88 -31.79
N GLY A 336 8.04 60.61 -31.87
CA GLY A 336 7.40 59.89 -32.97
C GLY A 336 6.14 60.61 -33.42
N LEU A 337 6.34 61.62 -34.26
CA LEU A 337 5.35 62.33 -35.07
C LEU A 337 5.02 61.51 -36.33
#